data_AF-A0A7Y7NCB5-F1
#
_entry.id   AF-A0A7Y7NCB5-F1
#
_cell.length_a   1.000
_cell.length_b   1.000
_cell.length_c   1.000
_cell.angle_alpha   90.00
_cell.angle_beta   90.00
_cell.angle_gamma   90.00
#
_symmetry.space_group_name_H-M   'P 1'
#
loop_
_entity.id
_entity.type
_entity.pdbx_description
1 polymer ?
#
loop_
_entity_poly.entity_id
_entity_poly.type
_entity_poly.pdbx_seq_one_letter_code
_entity_poly.pdbx_strand_id
1 'polypeptide(L)' 'MYAGLKYIPLIIAGLAAIVWGLPAAHRLRRPLDIGAALLVLVGVILATMGVLMVVIPNFFG' A
#
# COMPACT_ATOMS: atom_id res chain seq x y z
N MET A 1 -24.14 6.08 5.91
CA MET A 1 -22.87 6.49 6.53
C MET A 1 -22.02 5.24 6.76
N TYR A 2 -20.69 5.30 6.70
CA TYR A 2 -19.71 4.17 6.77
C TYR A 2 -19.21 3.53 5.45
N ALA A 3 -19.60 4.01 4.26
CA ALA A 3 -19.08 3.43 3.01
C ALA A 3 -17.54 3.46 2.92
N GLY A 4 -16.92 4.54 3.44
CA GLY A 4 -15.47 4.69 3.50
C GLY A 4 -14.75 3.68 4.41
N LEU A 5 -15.38 3.22 5.50
CA LEU A 5 -14.73 2.28 6.44
C LEU A 5 -14.34 0.94 5.76
N LYS A 6 -15.02 0.59 4.66
CA LYS A 6 -14.73 -0.61 3.86
C LYS A 6 -13.33 -0.59 3.23
N TYR A 7 -12.72 0.58 3.07
CA TYR A 7 -11.40 0.74 2.45
C TYR A 7 -10.25 0.83 3.46
N ILE A 8 -10.56 0.86 4.77
CA ILE A 8 -9.55 0.80 5.84
C ILE A 8 -8.64 -0.44 5.73
N PRO A 9 -9.16 -1.66 5.43
CA PRO A 9 -8.30 -2.83 5.22
C PRO A 9 -7.28 -2.64 4.08
N LEU A 10 -7.63 -1.87 3.05
CA LEU A 10 -6.74 -1.56 1.92
C LEU A 10 -5.58 -0.67 2.37
N ILE A 11 -5.85 0.32 3.22
CA ILE A 11 -4.83 1.19 3.83
C ILE A 11 -3.90 0.35 4.70
N ILE A 12 -4.47 -0.51 5.56
CA ILE A 12 -3.69 -1.37 6.47
C ILE A 12 -2.80 -2.34 5.66
N ALA A 13 -3.34 -2.97 4.62
CA ALA A 13 -2.57 -3.85 3.75
C ALA A 13 -1.43 -3.10 3.03
N GLY A 14 -1.69 -1.88 2.55
CA GLY A 14 -0.67 -1.04 1.92
C GLY A 14 0.45 -0.67 2.90
N LEU A 15 0.10 -0.25 4.12
CA LEU A 15 1.08 0.05 5.17
C LEU A 15 1.88 -1.19 5.59
N ALA A 16 1.25 -2.35 5.73
CA ALA A 16 1.94 -3.60 6.04
C ALA A 16 2.96 -3.98 4.94
N ALA A 17 2.60 -3.80 3.67
CA ALA A 17 3.50 -4.02 2.54
C ALA A 17 4.69 -3.04 2.53
N ILE A 18 4.48 -1.77 2.92
CA ILE A 18 5.58 -0.79 3.07
C ILE A 18 6.49 -1.16 4.24
N VAL A 19 5.93 -1.42 5.42
CA VAL A 19 6.70 -1.74 6.64
C VAL A 19 7.51 -3.01 6.48
N TRP A 20 7.01 -4.00 5.73
CA TRP A 20 7.75 -5.23 5.46
C TRP A 20 8.70 -5.10 4.27
N GLY A 21 8.26 -4.41 3.21
CA GLY A 21 9.02 -4.28 1.97
C GLY A 21 10.23 -3.37 2.10
N LEU A 22 10.20 -2.33 2.93
CA LEU A 22 11.30 -1.39 3.11
C LEU A 22 12.57 -2.04 3.75
N PRO A 23 12.47 -2.75 4.90
CA PRO A 23 13.61 -3.46 5.46
C PRO A 23 14.04 -4.66 4.60
N ALA A 24 13.10 -5.31 3.91
CA ALA A 24 13.44 -6.34 2.93
C ALA A 24 14.30 -5.75 1.80
N ALA A 25 13.85 -4.68 1.16
CA ALA A 25 14.58 -3.99 0.09
C ALA A 25 15.98 -3.51 0.54
N HIS A 26 16.12 -3.09 1.80
CA HIS A 26 17.41 -2.65 2.34
C HIS A 26 18.38 -3.80 2.64
N ARG A 27 17.88 -5.03 2.87
CA ARG A 27 18.70 -6.23 3.13
C ARG A 27 19.19 -6.96 1.88
N LEU A 28 18.77 -6.50 0.70
CA LEU A 28 18.95 -7.23 -0.55
C LEU A 28 20.32 -6.96 -1.18
N ARG A 29 21.08 -8.05 -1.41
CA ARG A 29 22.47 -8.02 -1.94
C ARG A 29 22.55 -8.24 -3.46
N ARG A 30 21.44 -8.58 -4.13
CA ARG A 30 21.40 -8.87 -5.58
C ARG A 30 20.37 -8.00 -6.31
N PRO A 31 20.65 -7.55 -7.54
CA PRO A 31 19.76 -6.67 -8.31
C PRO A 31 18.48 -7.36 -8.82
N LEU A 32 18.43 -8.69 -8.87
CA LEU A 32 17.24 -9.48 -9.26
C LEU A 32 16.16 -9.54 -8.19
N ASP A 33 16.47 -9.03 -7.01
CA ASP A 33 15.65 -9.13 -5.80
C ASP A 33 14.70 -7.89 -5.70
N ILE A 34 14.52 -7.17 -6.81
CA ILE A 34 13.62 -6.02 -7.02
C ILE A 34 12.19 -6.25 -6.52
N GLY A 35 11.78 -7.50 -6.32
CA GLY A 35 10.48 -7.88 -5.77
C GLY A 35 10.14 -7.16 -4.45
N ALA A 36 11.11 -6.94 -3.56
CA ALA A 36 10.85 -6.20 -2.32
C ALA A 36 10.53 -4.71 -2.58
N ALA A 37 11.24 -4.08 -3.52
CA ALA A 37 10.98 -2.70 -3.91
C ALA A 37 9.62 -2.57 -4.64
N LEU A 38 9.28 -3.54 -5.48
CA LEU A 38 7.96 -3.62 -6.12
C LEU A 38 6.85 -3.81 -5.09
N LEU A 39 7.08 -4.61 -4.04
CA LEU A 39 6.13 -4.80 -2.95
C LEU A 39 5.86 -3.49 -2.20
N VAL A 40 6.91 -2.71 -1.91
CA VAL A 40 6.77 -1.36 -1.32
C VAL A 40 5.95 -0.46 -2.23
N LEU A 41 6.25 -0.44 -3.54
CA LEU A 41 5.55 0.40 -4.50
C LEU A 41 4.06 0.05 -4.57
N VAL A 42 3.74 -1.24 -4.63
CA VAL A 42 2.35 -1.72 -4.57
C VAL A 42 1.69 -1.30 -3.25
N GLY A 43 2.40 -1.40 -2.12
CA GLY A 43 1.91 -0.94 -0.82
C GLY A 43 1.57 0.55 -0.80
N VAL A 44 2.41 1.40 -1.39
CA VAL A 44 2.17 2.84 -1.53
C VAL A 44 0.93 3.11 -2.38
N ILE A 45 0.77 2.42 -3.51
CA ILE A 45 -0.40 2.58 -4.38
C ILE A 45 -1.68 2.21 -3.63
N LEU A 46 -1.69 1.07 -2.94
CA LEU A 46 -2.86 0.59 -2.18
C LEU A 46 -3.20 1.51 -1.00
N ALA A 47 -2.21 1.99 -0.26
CA ALA A 47 -2.42 2.93 0.83
C ALA A 47 -2.99 4.25 0.32
N THR A 48 -2.45 4.78 -0.78
CA THR A 48 -2.92 6.04 -1.39
C THR A 48 -4.34 5.91 -1.92
N MET A 49 -4.65 4.82 -2.64
CA MET A 49 -6.02 4.53 -3.11
C MET A 49 -7.01 4.40 -1.96
N GLY A 50 -6.64 3.67 -0.90
CA GLY A 50 -7.48 3.51 0.28
C GLY A 50 -7.77 4.86 0.95
N VAL A 51 -6.76 5.69 1.16
CA VAL A 51 -6.94 7.04 1.73
C VAL A 51 -7.86 7.90 0.87
N LEU A 52 -7.65 7.90 -0.45
CA LEU A 52 -8.50 8.66 -1.38
C LEU A 52 -9.97 8.21 -1.30
N MET A 53 -10.23 6.90 -1.24
CA MET A 53 -11.59 6.37 -1.14
C MET A 53 -12.25 6.61 0.24
N VAL A 54 -11.46 6.70 1.31
CA VAL A 54 -11.99 7.03 2.65
C VAL A 54 -12.33 8.52 2.75
N VAL A 55 -11.45 9.39 2.24
CA VAL A 55 -11.56 10.85 2.39
C VAL A 55 -12.52 11.44 1.35
N ILE A 56 -12.48 10.96 0.11
CA ILE A 56 -13.28 11.48 -1.00
C ILE A 56 -14.34 10.44 -1.38
N PRO A 57 -15.61 10.62 -0.96
CA PRO A 57 -16.68 9.74 -1.39
C PRO A 57 -16.86 9.81 -2.91
N ASN A 58 -17.03 8.65 -3.57
CA ASN A 58 -17.14 8.50 -5.04
C ASN A 58 -15.93 8.97 -5.85
N PHE A 59 -14.70 8.90 -5.32
CA PHE A 59 -13.49 9.30 -6.07
C PHE A 59 -13.30 8.56 -7.42
N PHE A 60 -13.72 7.30 -7.51
CA PHE A 60 -13.71 6.49 -8.73
C PHE A 60 -15.12 6.26 -9.31
N GLY A 61 -16.11 7.04 -8.87
CA GLY A 61 -17.53 6.93 -9.24
C GLY A 61 -17.91 7.76 -10.45
#